data_AF-A0A351J4F2-F1
#
_entry.id   AF-A0A351J4F2-F1
#
_cell.length_a   1.000
_cell.length_b   1.000
_cell.length_c   1.000
_cell.angle_alpha   90.00
_cell.angle_beta   90.00
_cell.angle_gamma   90.00
#
_symmetry.space_group_name_H-M   'P 1'
#
loop_
_entity.id
_entity.type
_entity.pdbx_description
1 polymer ?
#
loop_
_entity_poly.entity_id
_entity_poly.type
_entity_poly.pdbx_seq_one_letter_code
_entity_poly.pdbx_strand_id
1 'polypeptide(L)'
;MADLKRDFMANPIIAAVRDVNGLNTALKSAVEFVFLLDASLMNINRRVRQIKESGKKAFVHLDMVAGLGKDAGALEFLWEDCRPEGVILTKPNLIQTARHLGFVAVQRLFVLDSLSVQTGLKIANESRPDFIEVMPGAVVAKIIAQIRQKSAVPVIAGGLIETRGEV
;
A
#
# COMPACT_ATOMS: atom_id res chain seq x y z
N MET A 1 13.94 -7.97 0.12
CA MET A 1 13.19 -7.15 -0.88
C MET A 1 12.76 -7.97 -2.10
N ALA A 2 13.65 -8.78 -2.72
CA ALA A 2 13.28 -9.65 -3.83
C ALA A 2 12.20 -10.69 -3.46
N ASP A 3 12.27 -11.25 -2.26
CA ASP A 3 11.30 -12.24 -1.79
C ASP A 3 9.91 -11.64 -1.62
N LEU A 4 9.80 -10.42 -1.07
CA LEU A 4 8.49 -9.78 -0.88
C LEU A 4 7.77 -9.48 -2.20
N LYS A 5 8.51 -9.08 -3.24
CA LYS A 5 7.92 -8.89 -4.58
C LYS A 5 7.40 -10.20 -5.15
N ARG A 6 8.10 -11.31 -4.91
CA ARG A 6 7.66 -12.65 -5.30
C ARG A 6 6.41 -13.07 -4.52
N ASP A 7 6.38 -12.82 -3.22
CA ASP A 7 5.26 -13.16 -2.34
C ASP A 7 3.97 -12.42 -2.74
N PHE A 8 4.08 -11.12 -3.09
CA PHE A 8 2.95 -10.35 -3.64
C PHE A 8 2.41 -10.95 -4.96
N MET A 9 3.30 -11.43 -5.83
CA MET A 9 2.89 -12.04 -7.10
C MET A 9 2.29 -13.44 -6.91
N ALA A 10 2.70 -14.17 -5.87
CA ALA A 10 2.13 -15.47 -5.52
C ALA A 10 0.77 -15.35 -4.82
N ASN A 11 0.51 -14.23 -4.14
CA ASN A 11 -0.70 -13.99 -3.36
C ASN A 11 -1.40 -12.71 -3.83
N PRO A 12 -2.31 -12.79 -4.83
CA PRO A 12 -2.83 -11.61 -5.52
C PRO A 12 -3.82 -10.78 -4.70
N ILE A 13 -4.29 -11.29 -3.55
CA ILE A 13 -5.34 -10.64 -2.75
C ILE A 13 -4.74 -10.06 -1.47
N ILE A 14 -4.97 -8.76 -1.30
CA ILE A 14 -4.55 -7.97 -0.14
C ILE A 14 -5.80 -7.54 0.62
N ALA A 15 -5.85 -7.78 1.93
CA ALA A 15 -6.97 -7.30 2.74
C ALA A 15 -6.82 -5.81 3.04
N ALA A 16 -7.73 -5.00 2.51
CA ALA A 16 -7.83 -3.57 2.82
C ALA A 16 -8.73 -3.33 4.04
N VAL A 17 -8.13 -3.03 5.18
CA VAL A 17 -8.79 -2.94 6.49
C VAL A 17 -9.03 -1.49 6.88
N ARG A 18 -10.28 -1.16 7.23
CA ARG A 18 -10.69 0.21 7.63
C ARG A 18 -11.24 0.31 9.05
N ASP A 19 -11.44 -0.82 9.73
CA ASP A 19 -11.98 -0.85 11.07
C ASP A 19 -11.51 -2.11 11.82
N VAL A 20 -11.97 -2.27 13.06
CA VAL A 20 -11.60 -3.40 13.93
C VAL A 20 -12.20 -4.71 13.42
N ASN A 21 -13.40 -4.70 12.86
CA ASN A 21 -14.07 -5.90 12.36
C ASN A 21 -13.35 -6.43 11.11
N GLY A 22 -13.02 -5.54 10.18
CA GLY A 22 -12.21 -5.85 9.01
C GLY A 22 -10.84 -6.40 9.39
N LEU A 23 -10.21 -5.85 10.44
CA LEU A 23 -8.94 -6.40 10.95
C LEU A 23 -9.13 -7.82 11.43
N ASN A 24 -10.09 -8.07 12.31
CA ASN A 24 -10.35 -9.41 12.85
C ASN A 24 -10.65 -10.44 11.77
N THR A 25 -11.39 -10.05 10.73
CA THR A 25 -11.65 -10.91 9.56
C THR A 25 -10.36 -11.19 8.78
N ALA A 26 -9.55 -10.16 8.52
CA ALA A 26 -8.30 -10.30 7.79
C ALA A 26 -7.32 -11.25 8.52
N LEU A 27 -7.19 -11.12 9.84
CA LEU A 27 -6.31 -11.95 10.68
C LEU A 27 -6.66 -13.45 10.61
N LYS A 28 -7.95 -13.80 10.44
CA LYS A 28 -8.44 -15.18 10.34
C LYS A 28 -8.46 -15.72 8.92
N SER A 29 -8.23 -14.88 7.92
CA SER A 29 -8.30 -15.26 6.50
C SER A 29 -6.97 -15.82 5.99
N ALA A 30 -6.99 -16.35 4.76
CA ALA A 30 -5.80 -16.85 4.09
C ALA A 30 -4.90 -15.75 3.49
N VAL A 31 -5.27 -14.47 3.59
CA VAL A 31 -4.46 -13.38 3.02
C VAL A 31 -3.12 -13.27 3.74
N GLU A 32 -2.06 -13.00 2.99
CA GLU A 32 -0.72 -12.80 3.53
C GLU A 32 -0.45 -11.32 3.84
N PHE A 33 -1.06 -10.42 3.07
CA PHE A 33 -0.83 -8.98 3.14
C PHE A 33 -2.08 -8.25 3.66
N VAL A 34 -1.87 -7.31 4.58
CA VAL A 34 -2.92 -6.49 5.17
C VAL A 34 -2.56 -5.01 5.01
N PHE A 35 -3.41 -4.28 4.30
CA PHE A 35 -3.34 -2.83 4.16
C PHE A 35 -4.19 -2.19 5.27
N LEU A 36 -3.56 -1.56 6.24
CA LEU A 36 -4.20 -0.72 7.24
C LEU A 36 -4.51 0.65 6.64
N LEU A 37 -5.80 0.86 6.36
CA LEU A 37 -6.36 2.10 5.82
C LEU A 37 -7.08 2.94 6.88
N ASP A 38 -6.91 2.58 8.15
CA ASP A 38 -7.34 3.34 9.32
C ASP A 38 -6.48 2.97 10.52
N ALA A 39 -5.93 3.99 11.17
CA ALA A 39 -5.26 3.87 12.47
C ALA A 39 -5.20 5.22 13.15
N SER A 40 -4.73 5.23 14.40
CA SER A 40 -4.31 6.44 15.08
C SER A 40 -2.94 6.23 15.71
N LEU A 41 -2.25 7.33 16.04
CA LEU A 41 -0.98 7.29 16.77
C LEU A 41 -1.07 6.40 18.03
N MET A 42 -2.24 6.39 18.69
CA MET A 42 -2.49 5.62 19.91
C MET A 42 -2.60 4.10 19.67
N ASN A 43 -2.98 3.65 18.49
CA ASN A 43 -3.28 2.24 18.23
C ASN A 43 -2.43 1.59 17.14
N ILE A 44 -1.67 2.37 16.37
CA ILE A 44 -0.94 1.87 15.20
C ILE A 44 0.05 0.76 15.56
N ASN A 45 0.82 0.93 16.63
CA ASN A 45 1.79 -0.07 17.09
C ASN A 45 1.08 -1.39 17.42
N ARG A 46 -0.02 -1.33 18.19
CA ARG A 46 -0.83 -2.51 18.54
C ARG A 46 -1.39 -3.19 17.29
N ARG A 47 -1.97 -2.44 16.36
CA ARG A 47 -2.57 -2.99 15.13
C ARG A 47 -1.53 -3.66 14.24
N VAL A 48 -0.37 -3.04 14.04
CA VAL A 48 0.73 -3.63 13.27
C VAL A 48 1.22 -4.92 13.95
N ARG A 49 1.40 -4.90 15.28
CA ARG A 49 1.78 -6.08 16.04
C ARG A 49 0.81 -7.24 15.88
N GLN A 50 -0.50 -6.99 16.01
CA GLN A 50 -1.54 -8.01 15.84
C GLN A 50 -1.48 -8.68 14.46
N ILE A 51 -1.25 -7.91 13.39
CA ILE A 51 -1.09 -8.45 12.04
C ILE A 51 0.13 -9.37 11.97
N LYS A 52 1.27 -8.91 12.48
CA LYS A 52 2.53 -9.65 12.44
C LYS A 52 2.49 -10.93 13.27
N GLU A 53 1.91 -10.86 14.47
CA GLU A 53 1.72 -12.03 15.35
C GLU A 53 0.80 -13.09 14.71
N SER A 54 -0.08 -12.71 13.79
CA SER A 54 -0.88 -13.66 12.99
C SER A 54 -0.12 -14.26 11.80
N GLY A 55 1.18 -13.97 11.66
CA GLY A 55 2.01 -14.43 10.54
C GLY A 55 1.80 -13.66 9.24
N LYS A 56 1.16 -12.47 9.30
CA LYS A 56 0.84 -11.65 8.13
C LYS A 56 1.72 -10.42 8.05
N LYS A 57 1.77 -9.81 6.86
CA LYS A 57 2.58 -8.63 6.56
C LYS A 57 1.72 -7.37 6.60
N ALA A 58 2.11 -6.41 7.44
CA ALA A 58 1.41 -5.17 7.67
C ALA A 58 1.92 -4.05 6.76
N PHE A 59 0.99 -3.37 6.10
CA PHE A 59 1.25 -2.16 5.33
C PHE A 59 0.41 -1.02 5.89
N VAL A 60 1.04 0.10 6.18
CA VAL A 60 0.37 1.24 6.83
C VAL A 60 0.19 2.38 5.84
N HIS A 61 -1.04 2.85 5.67
CA HIS A 61 -1.28 4.06 4.90
C HIS A 61 -1.00 5.30 5.75
N LEU A 62 0.13 5.97 5.51
CA LEU A 62 0.59 7.09 6.35
C LEU A 62 -0.47 8.19 6.46
N ASP A 63 -1.11 8.58 5.34
CA ASP A 63 -2.09 9.66 5.37
C ASP A 63 -3.37 9.36 6.16
N MET A 64 -3.59 8.08 6.52
CA MET A 64 -4.76 7.56 7.24
C MET A 64 -4.43 7.18 8.69
N VAL A 65 -3.28 7.60 9.22
CA VAL A 65 -2.94 7.48 10.65
C VAL A 65 -3.28 8.80 11.35
N ALA A 66 -4.41 8.82 12.07
CA ALA A 66 -4.86 9.99 12.80
C ALA A 66 -3.86 10.39 13.91
N GLY A 67 -3.52 11.67 13.95
CA GLY A 67 -2.59 12.23 14.96
C GLY A 67 -1.10 12.00 14.66
N LEU A 68 -0.76 11.34 13.55
CA LEU A 68 0.63 11.21 13.09
C LEU A 68 0.92 12.22 11.96
N GLY A 69 2.14 12.75 11.94
CA GLY A 69 2.61 13.63 10.86
C GLY A 69 2.58 12.94 9.48
N LYS A 70 2.72 13.73 8.41
CA LYS A 70 2.73 13.24 7.01
C LYS A 70 4.03 13.65 6.34
N ASP A 71 5.14 13.33 7.00
CA ASP A 71 6.50 13.75 6.72
C ASP A 71 7.52 12.62 7.00
N ALA A 72 8.81 12.93 6.88
CA ALA A 72 9.89 11.98 7.12
C ALA A 72 9.96 11.51 8.59
N GLY A 73 9.73 12.41 9.56
CA GLY A 73 9.75 12.05 10.98
C GLY A 73 8.66 11.04 11.34
N ALA A 74 7.50 11.12 10.69
CA ALA A 74 6.46 10.11 10.82
C ALA A 74 6.88 8.74 10.26
N LEU A 75 7.65 8.70 9.17
CA LEU A 75 8.22 7.45 8.66
C LEU A 75 9.27 6.89 9.60
N GLU A 76 10.12 7.73 10.19
CA GLU A 76 11.10 7.32 11.20
C GLU A 76 10.43 6.72 12.43
N PHE A 77 9.36 7.35 12.93
CA PHE A 77 8.54 6.77 14.01
C PHE A 77 7.95 5.40 13.64
N LEU A 78 7.34 5.29 12.44
CA LEU A 78 6.82 4.01 11.98
C LEU A 78 7.93 2.97 11.88
N TRP A 79 9.13 3.39 11.45
CA TRP A 79 10.26 2.50 11.31
C TRP A 79 10.69 2.05 12.70
N GLU A 80 10.99 2.97 13.61
CA GLU A 80 11.54 2.67 14.93
C GLU A 80 10.59 1.90 15.84
N ASP A 81 9.35 2.36 15.97
CA ASP A 81 8.43 1.90 17.01
C ASP A 81 7.41 0.86 16.52
N CYS A 82 6.97 0.96 15.27
CA CYS A 82 5.87 0.13 14.74
C CYS A 82 6.36 -1.02 13.88
N ARG A 83 7.42 -0.82 13.10
CA ARG A 83 8.08 -1.79 12.19
C ARG A 83 7.10 -2.55 11.27
N PRO A 84 6.18 -1.89 10.52
CA PRO A 84 5.44 -2.55 9.45
C PRO A 84 6.38 -2.95 8.31
N GLU A 85 6.00 -3.93 7.51
CA GLU A 85 6.78 -4.36 6.33
C GLU A 85 6.79 -3.30 5.22
N GLY A 86 5.74 -2.47 5.15
CA GLY A 86 5.67 -1.41 4.17
C GLY A 86 4.73 -0.27 4.53
N VAL A 87 4.77 0.75 3.69
CA VAL A 87 3.97 1.96 3.81
C VAL A 87 3.30 2.30 2.49
N ILE A 88 2.08 2.84 2.58
CA ILE A 88 1.32 3.35 1.45
C ILE A 88 1.32 4.87 1.53
N LEU A 89 1.74 5.52 0.45
CA LEU A 89 2.02 6.94 0.38
C LEU A 89 1.38 7.53 -0.87
N THR A 90 0.80 8.72 -0.75
CA THR A 90 0.34 9.51 -1.90
C THR A 90 1.38 10.53 -2.36
N LYS A 91 2.29 10.93 -1.46
CA LYS A 91 3.29 11.97 -1.69
C LYS A 91 4.61 11.38 -2.23
N PRO A 92 5.07 11.80 -3.42
CA PRO A 92 6.24 11.19 -4.09
C PRO A 92 7.56 11.43 -3.34
N ASN A 93 7.71 12.59 -2.70
CA ASN A 93 8.92 12.94 -1.95
C ASN A 93 9.16 12.02 -0.74
N LEU A 94 8.12 11.39 -0.20
CA LEU A 94 8.23 10.46 0.92
C LEU A 94 8.58 9.03 0.47
N ILE A 95 8.41 8.70 -0.81
CA ILE A 95 8.69 7.36 -1.35
C ILE A 95 10.17 7.02 -1.18
N GLN A 96 11.06 7.92 -1.59
CA GLN A 96 12.51 7.69 -1.50
C GLN A 96 12.96 7.57 -0.04
N THR A 97 12.44 8.42 0.84
CA THR A 97 12.70 8.35 2.29
C THR A 97 12.26 7.00 2.87
N ALA A 98 11.04 6.55 2.56
CA ALA A 98 10.53 5.26 3.04
C ALA A 98 11.41 4.10 2.59
N ARG A 99 11.83 4.10 1.31
CA ARG A 99 12.72 3.06 0.77
C ARG A 99 14.10 3.09 1.41
N HIS A 100 14.65 4.28 1.70
CA HIS A 100 15.94 4.43 2.37
C HIS A 100 15.90 3.88 3.81
N LEU A 101 14.79 4.10 4.52
CA LEU A 101 14.57 3.51 5.85
C LEU A 101 14.40 1.98 5.80
N GLY A 102 14.11 1.40 4.63
CA GLY A 102 13.98 -0.05 4.45
C GLY A 102 12.55 -0.55 4.31
N PHE A 103 11.56 0.33 4.25
CA PHE A 103 10.18 -0.05 3.96
C PHE A 103 10.01 -0.47 2.50
N VAL A 104 9.07 -1.39 2.28
CA VAL A 104 8.45 -1.50 0.95
C VAL A 104 7.48 -0.34 0.75
N ALA A 105 7.81 0.53 -0.21
CA ALA A 105 7.03 1.73 -0.49
C ALA A 105 6.00 1.48 -1.61
N VAL A 106 4.72 1.62 -1.28
CA VAL A 106 3.61 1.58 -2.21
C VAL A 106 3.17 3.02 -2.49
N GLN A 107 3.25 3.46 -3.76
CA GLN A 107 2.71 4.76 -4.14
C GLN A 107 1.27 4.62 -4.62
N ARG A 108 0.33 5.24 -3.93
CA ARG A 108 -1.09 5.26 -4.32
C ARG A 108 -1.33 6.37 -5.34
N LEU A 109 -1.98 6.01 -6.45
CA LEU A 109 -2.42 6.90 -7.51
C LEU A 109 -3.94 6.81 -7.67
N PHE A 110 -4.60 7.96 -7.65
CA PHE A 110 -6.01 8.08 -7.99
C PHE A 110 -6.16 8.40 -9.47
N VAL A 111 -6.92 7.56 -10.17
CA VAL A 111 -7.23 7.73 -11.58
C VAL A 111 -8.62 8.30 -11.72
N LEU A 112 -8.66 9.58 -12.03
CA LEU A 112 -9.89 10.34 -12.25
C LEU A 112 -10.14 10.55 -13.76
N ASP A 113 -9.05 10.81 -14.49
CA ASP A 113 -9.04 11.07 -15.93
C ASP A 113 -7.69 10.66 -16.56
N SER A 114 -7.54 10.85 -17.86
CA SER A 114 -6.30 10.52 -18.58
C SER A 114 -5.09 11.35 -18.13
N LEU A 115 -5.29 12.59 -17.69
CA LEU A 115 -4.21 13.48 -17.23
C LEU A 115 -3.65 13.03 -15.89
N SER A 116 -4.52 12.57 -14.98
CA SER A 116 -4.15 12.00 -13.68
C SER A 116 -3.30 10.75 -13.84
N VAL A 117 -3.59 9.91 -14.85
CA VAL A 117 -2.77 8.73 -15.20
C VAL A 117 -1.39 9.15 -15.68
N GLN A 118 -1.31 10.07 -16.65
CA GLN A 118 -0.03 10.51 -17.21
C GLN A 118 0.86 11.17 -16.16
N THR A 119 0.28 12.06 -15.36
CA THR A 119 0.98 12.76 -14.28
C THR A 119 1.42 11.77 -13.20
N GLY A 120 0.51 10.91 -12.74
CA GLY A 120 0.81 9.89 -11.74
C GLY A 120 1.92 8.93 -12.18
N LEU A 121 1.91 8.50 -13.45
CA LEU A 121 2.95 7.65 -14.02
C LEU A 121 4.31 8.34 -14.10
N LYS A 122 4.35 9.60 -14.56
CA LYS A 122 5.59 10.37 -14.60
C LYS A 122 6.20 10.48 -13.20
N ILE A 123 5.38 10.86 -12.24
CA ILE A 123 5.77 10.98 -10.84
C ILE A 123 6.26 9.65 -10.28
N ALA A 124 5.54 8.54 -10.52
CA ALA A 124 5.94 7.22 -10.04
C ALA A 124 7.25 6.73 -10.68
N ASN A 125 7.50 7.05 -11.96
CA ASN A 125 8.75 6.72 -12.62
C ASN A 125 9.95 7.51 -12.06
N GLU A 126 9.71 8.74 -11.58
CA GLU A 126 10.72 9.57 -10.93
C GLU A 126 10.98 9.15 -9.47
N SER A 127 9.92 8.92 -8.69
CA SER A 127 10.03 8.50 -7.28
C SER A 127 10.47 7.04 -7.12
N ARG A 128 10.25 6.21 -8.14
CA ARG A 128 10.57 4.77 -8.20
C ARG A 128 10.08 4.01 -6.95
N PRO A 129 8.77 3.90 -6.72
CA PRO A 129 8.25 3.08 -5.62
C PRO A 129 8.48 1.60 -5.91
N ASP A 130 8.31 0.75 -4.89
CA ASP A 130 8.37 -0.69 -5.08
C ASP A 130 7.10 -1.26 -5.71
N PHE A 131 5.95 -0.60 -5.46
CA PHE A 131 4.66 -0.89 -6.06
C PHE A 131 3.89 0.40 -6.34
N ILE A 132 3.03 0.38 -7.35
CA ILE A 132 2.03 1.41 -7.60
C ILE A 132 0.66 0.84 -7.26
N GLU A 133 -0.08 1.45 -6.33
CA GLU A 133 -1.49 1.12 -6.10
C GLU A 133 -2.36 2.08 -6.91
N VAL A 134 -3.24 1.55 -7.76
CA VAL A 134 -4.13 2.34 -8.62
C VAL A 134 -5.58 2.19 -8.14
N MET A 135 -6.24 3.33 -7.95
CA MET A 135 -7.64 3.39 -7.52
C MET A 135 -8.49 4.26 -8.46
N PRO A 136 -9.75 3.91 -8.75
CA PRO A 136 -10.47 2.70 -8.32
C PRO A 136 -10.24 1.51 -9.26
N GLY A 137 -9.88 0.34 -8.72
CA GLY A 137 -9.55 -0.91 -9.40
C GLY A 137 -10.54 -1.39 -10.46
N ALA A 138 -11.84 -1.20 -10.22
CA ALA A 138 -12.91 -1.58 -11.16
C ALA A 138 -12.81 -0.94 -12.56
N VAL A 139 -12.18 0.23 -12.67
CA VAL A 139 -12.13 1.01 -13.93
C VAL A 139 -10.77 0.85 -14.64
N VAL A 140 -9.87 0.02 -14.13
CA VAL A 140 -8.42 0.13 -14.41
C VAL A 140 -7.88 -0.91 -15.39
N ALA A 141 -8.63 -1.89 -15.92
CA ALA A 141 -8.03 -2.90 -16.81
C ALA A 141 -7.24 -2.28 -17.99
N LYS A 142 -7.81 -1.26 -18.64
CA LYS A 142 -7.15 -0.49 -19.71
C LYS A 142 -5.96 0.34 -19.21
N ILE A 143 -6.05 0.90 -18.01
CA ILE A 143 -5.03 1.77 -17.43
C ILE A 143 -3.85 0.96 -16.88
N ILE A 144 -4.09 -0.18 -16.22
CA ILE A 144 -3.06 -1.13 -15.78
C ILE A 144 -2.25 -1.60 -16.99
N ALA A 145 -2.90 -1.93 -18.11
CA ALA A 145 -2.18 -2.30 -19.33
C ALA A 145 -1.25 -1.17 -19.81
N GLN A 146 -1.70 0.08 -19.79
CA GLN A 146 -0.87 1.24 -20.14
C GLN A 146 0.27 1.47 -19.13
N ILE A 147 0.01 1.30 -17.83
CA ILE A 147 1.01 1.45 -16.78
C ILE A 147 2.10 0.38 -16.95
N ARG A 148 1.71 -0.89 -17.16
CA ARG A 148 2.65 -1.99 -17.38
C ARG A 148 3.52 -1.82 -18.63
N GLN A 149 3.01 -1.13 -19.66
CA GLN A 149 3.82 -0.79 -20.85
C GLN A 149 4.81 0.36 -20.59
N LYS A 150 4.50 1.26 -19.65
CA LYS A 150 5.24 2.52 -19.42
C LYS A 150 6.08 2.53 -18.13
N SER A 151 5.93 1.51 -17.29
CA SER A 151 6.65 1.37 -16.02
C SER A 151 6.96 -0.09 -15.75
N ALA A 152 8.17 -0.35 -15.26
CA ALA A 152 8.58 -1.66 -14.78
C ALA A 152 8.11 -1.93 -13.33
N VAL A 153 7.50 -0.94 -12.66
CA VAL A 153 7.01 -1.07 -11.30
C VAL A 153 5.72 -1.90 -11.29
N PRO A 154 5.64 -2.97 -10.48
CA PRO A 154 4.42 -3.74 -10.30
C PRO A 154 3.23 -2.90 -9.84
N VAL A 155 2.02 -3.30 -10.28
CA VAL A 155 0.78 -2.58 -10.01
C VAL A 155 -0.14 -3.39 -9.11
N ILE A 156 -0.72 -2.74 -8.12
CA ILE A 156 -1.79 -3.23 -7.26
C ILE A 156 -3.06 -2.49 -7.68
N ALA A 157 -4.14 -3.19 -8.00
CA ALA A 157 -5.44 -2.58 -8.24
C ALA A 157 -6.24 -2.55 -6.93
N GLY A 158 -6.85 -1.41 -6.59
CA GLY A 158 -7.58 -1.28 -5.33
C GLY A 158 -8.86 -0.46 -5.45
N GLY A 159 -9.91 -0.89 -4.75
CA GLY A 159 -11.19 -0.18 -4.66
C GLY A 159 -12.21 -0.57 -5.73
N LEU A 160 -13.48 -0.65 -5.32
CA LEU A 160 -14.65 -1.03 -6.14
C LEU A 160 -14.57 -2.43 -6.78
N ILE A 161 -13.69 -3.31 -6.30
CA ILE A 161 -13.62 -4.72 -6.73
C ILE A 161 -14.59 -5.52 -5.85
N GLU A 162 -15.60 -6.14 -6.44
CA GLU A 162 -16.67 -6.84 -5.72
C GLU A 162 -16.70 -8.34 -6.05
N THR A 163 -16.20 -8.74 -7.22
CA THR A 163 -16.31 -10.11 -7.72
C THR A 163 -14.95 -10.71 -8.07
N ARG A 164 -14.88 -12.05 -8.07
CA ARG A 164 -13.67 -12.77 -8.49
C ARG A 164 -13.35 -12.58 -9.98
N GLY A 165 -14.33 -12.22 -10.82
CA GLY A 165 -14.09 -11.94 -12.23
C GLY A 165 -13.33 -10.64 -12.48
N GLU A 166 -13.22 -9.78 -11.48
CA GLU A 166 -12.50 -8.49 -11.53
C GLU A 166 -11.07 -8.58 -10.98
N VAL A 167 -10.66 -9.75 -10.46
CA VAL A 167 -9.33 -10.06 -9.90
C VAL A 167 -8.52 -10.87 -10.89
#